data_AF-A0A538L8U1-F1
#
_entry.id   AF-A0A538L8U1-F1
#
_cell.length_a   1.000
_cell.length_b   1.000
_cell.length_c   1.000
_cell.angle_alpha   90.00
_cell.angle_beta   90.00
_cell.angle_gamma   90.00
#
_symmetry.space_group_name_H-M   'P 1'
#
loop_
_entity.id
_entity.type
_entity.pdbx_description
1 polymer ?
#
loop_
_entity_poly.entity_id
_entity_poly.type
_entity_poly.pdbx_seq_one_letter_code
_entity_poly.pdbx_strand_id
1 'polypeptide(L)'
;ETLADVKARRAELRALERHLLRPRPQCPVCRAGIEPSYLVCPVCTTQLKKPCGHCSAPLEPLWQACPYCATPVAKRLELAETDLDAALTAEAALATGNRGSRARRVGAS
;
A
#
# COMPACT_ATOMS: atom_id res chain seq x y z
N GLU A 1 7.27 -29.79 -44.47
CA GLU A 1 7.04 -29.44 -43.05
C GLU A 1 6.10 -30.48 -42.43
N THR A 2 6.34 -30.88 -41.18
CA THR A 2 5.51 -31.86 -40.46
C THR A 2 4.39 -31.18 -39.67
N LEU A 3 3.38 -31.96 -39.22
CA LEU A 3 2.32 -31.45 -38.32
C LEU A 3 2.89 -30.90 -37.00
N ALA A 4 4.02 -31.44 -36.53
CA ALA A 4 4.69 -30.95 -35.34
C ALA A 4 5.30 -29.56 -35.57
N ASP A 5 5.96 -29.35 -36.72
CA ASP A 5 6.58 -28.07 -37.08
C ASP A 5 5.54 -26.95 -37.18
N VAL A 6 4.38 -27.23 -37.80
CA VAL A 6 3.28 -26.26 -37.91
C VAL A 6 2.72 -25.88 -36.53
N LYS A 7 2.61 -26.85 -35.60
CA LYS A 7 2.16 -26.60 -34.23
C LYS A 7 3.17 -25.76 -33.45
N ALA A 8 4.46 -26.06 -33.55
CA ALA A 8 5.53 -25.32 -32.90
C ALA A 8 5.54 -23.85 -33.35
N ARG A 9 5.56 -23.61 -34.66
CA ARG A 9 5.50 -22.25 -35.23
C ARG A 9 4.26 -21.49 -34.78
N ARG A 10 3.09 -22.13 -34.74
CA ARG A 10 1.85 -21.49 -34.27
C ARG A 10 1.91 -21.12 -32.80
N ALA A 11 2.54 -21.95 -31.96
CA ALA A 11 2.70 -21.64 -30.55
C ALA A 11 3.63 -20.44 -30.33
N GLU A 12 4.73 -20.37 -31.08
CA GLU A 12 5.67 -19.25 -31.06
C GLU A 12 5.00 -17.93 -31.51
N LEU A 13 4.29 -17.94 -32.63
CA LEU A 13 3.57 -16.77 -33.13
C LEU A 13 2.56 -16.24 -32.09
N ARG A 14 1.79 -17.14 -31.47
CA ARG A 14 0.84 -16.76 -30.41
C ARG A 14 1.53 -16.16 -29.18
N ALA A 15 2.72 -16.65 -28.82
CA ALA A 15 3.49 -16.10 -27.71
C ALA A 15 3.96 -14.67 -28.01
N LEU A 16 4.43 -14.42 -29.24
CA LEU A 16 4.83 -13.11 -29.71
C LEU A 16 3.65 -12.12 -29.76
N GLU A 17 2.52 -12.55 -30.32
CA GLU A 17 1.28 -11.74 -30.35
C GLU A 17 0.89 -11.27 -28.94
N ARG A 18 0.87 -12.18 -27.96
CA ARG A 18 0.56 -11.83 -26.56
C ARG A 18 1.50 -10.79 -25.97
N HIS A 19 2.77 -10.79 -26.36
CA HIS A 19 3.73 -9.80 -25.88
C HIS A 19 3.45 -8.41 -26.47
N LEU A 20 3.15 -8.33 -27.77
CA LEU A 20 2.84 -7.08 -28.47
C LEU A 20 1.50 -6.48 -28.04
N LEU A 21 0.52 -7.32 -27.72
CA LEU A 21 -0.81 -6.92 -27.26
C LEU A 21 -0.90 -6.63 -25.76
N ARG A 22 0.24 -6.58 -25.04
CA ARG A 22 0.21 -6.21 -23.61
C ARG A 22 -0.39 -4.80 -23.46
N PRO A 23 -1.43 -4.64 -22.62
CA PRO A 23 -2.03 -3.33 -22.39
C PRO A 23 -0.99 -2.33 -21.90
N ARG A 24 -1.00 -1.14 -22.48
CA ARG A 24 -0.25 -0.01 -21.93
C ARG A 24 -0.77 0.31 -20.51
N PRO A 25 0.08 0.79 -19.60
CA PRO A 25 -0.35 1.17 -18.27
C PRO A 25 -1.40 2.29 -18.35
N GLN A 26 -2.43 2.16 -17.51
CA GLN A 26 -3.57 3.08 -17.45
C GLN A 26 -3.83 3.48 -16.00
N CYS A 27 -4.39 4.68 -15.80
CA CYS A 27 -4.86 5.12 -14.52
C CYS A 27 -5.98 4.18 -14.00
N PRO A 28 -5.92 3.68 -12.76
CA PRO A 28 -6.93 2.77 -12.23
C PRO A 28 -8.29 3.44 -11.98
N VAL A 29 -8.34 4.78 -11.95
CA VAL A 29 -9.55 5.55 -11.68
C VAL A 29 -10.24 5.97 -12.98
N CYS A 30 -9.54 6.72 -13.84
CA CYS A 30 -10.14 7.29 -15.05
C CYS A 30 -9.78 6.55 -16.35
N ARG A 31 -8.91 5.54 -16.30
CA ARG A 31 -8.41 4.76 -17.45
C ARG A 31 -7.60 5.55 -18.49
N ALA A 32 -7.23 6.79 -18.21
CA ALA A 32 -6.29 7.53 -19.05
C ALA A 32 -4.95 6.79 -19.17
N GLY A 33 -4.31 6.84 -20.33
CA GLY A 33 -2.95 6.32 -20.51
C GLY A 33 -1.96 7.08 -19.63
N ILE A 34 -1.05 6.34 -19.00
CA ILE A 34 -0.03 6.90 -18.11
C ILE A 34 1.36 6.43 -18.54
N GLU A 35 2.39 7.19 -18.18
CA GLU A 35 3.79 6.81 -18.43
C GLU A 35 4.47 6.35 -17.13
N PRO A 36 5.55 5.55 -17.21
CA PRO A 36 6.28 5.10 -16.02
C PRO A 36 6.83 6.25 -15.15
N SER A 37 7.05 7.42 -15.74
CA SER A 37 7.54 8.60 -15.03
C SER A 37 6.47 9.34 -14.20
N TYR A 38 5.19 9.06 -14.44
CA TYR A 38 4.10 9.83 -13.84
C TYR A 38 3.94 9.50 -12.35
N LEU A 39 4.01 10.54 -11.52
CA LEU A 39 3.68 10.47 -10.09
C LEU A 39 2.17 10.58 -9.86
N VAL A 40 1.49 11.39 -10.68
CA VAL A 40 0.06 11.71 -10.59
C VAL A 40 -0.57 11.59 -11.97
N CYS A 41 -1.83 11.14 -12.03
CA CYS A 41 -2.58 11.10 -13.28
C CYS A 41 -2.92 12.55 -13.74
N PRO A 42 -2.56 12.95 -14.97
CA PRO A 42 -2.84 14.30 -15.45
C PRO A 42 -4.32 14.58 -15.72
N VAL A 43 -5.16 13.54 -15.79
CA VAL A 43 -6.59 13.67 -16.12
C VAL A 43 -7.46 13.78 -14.88
N CYS A 44 -7.23 12.94 -13.86
CA CYS A 44 -8.09 12.88 -12.67
C CYS A 44 -7.34 13.07 -11.34
N THR A 45 -6.09 13.53 -11.42
CA THR A 45 -5.23 13.85 -10.26
C THR A 45 -4.99 12.71 -9.27
N THR A 46 -5.30 11.46 -9.63
CA THR A 46 -5.02 10.29 -8.79
C THR A 46 -3.51 10.10 -8.61
N GLN A 47 -3.05 9.90 -7.37
CA GLN A 47 -1.67 9.54 -7.08
C GLN A 47 -1.36 8.14 -7.65
N LEU A 48 -0.39 8.04 -8.55
CA LEU A 48 -0.01 6.80 -9.21
C LEU A 48 1.20 6.14 -8.54
N LYS A 49 2.20 6.95 -8.18
CA LYS A 49 3.48 6.51 -7.59
C LYS A 49 3.93 7.48 -6.52
N LYS A 50 4.82 7.01 -5.63
CA LYS A 50 5.52 7.88 -4.67
C LYS A 50 6.88 8.28 -5.23
N PRO A 51 7.33 9.54 -5.05
CA PRO A 51 8.70 9.91 -5.39
C PRO A 51 9.68 9.34 -4.35
N CYS A 52 10.91 9.08 -4.78
CA CYS A 52 12.02 8.80 -3.88
C CYS A 52 12.29 10.03 -3.00
N GLY A 53 12.49 9.81 -1.69
CA GLY A 53 12.80 10.90 -0.75
C GLY A 53 14.16 11.57 -0.96
N HIS A 54 15.05 10.97 -1.75
CA HIS A 54 16.40 11.51 -2.02
C HIS A 54 16.53 12.09 -3.43
N CYS A 55 16.20 11.33 -4.47
CA CYS A 55 16.38 11.76 -5.87
C CYS A 55 15.08 12.11 -6.60
N SER A 56 13.93 12.04 -5.93
CA SER A 56 12.59 12.31 -6.48
C SER A 56 12.14 11.41 -7.64
N ALA A 57 12.93 10.41 -8.04
CA ALA A 57 12.54 9.45 -9.06
C ALA A 57 11.28 8.65 -8.64
N PRO A 58 10.38 8.32 -9.57
CA PRO A 58 9.16 7.56 -9.28
C PRO A 58 9.50 6.15 -8.83
N LEU A 59 8.87 5.72 -7.73
CA LEU A 59 9.03 4.39 -7.16
C LEU A 59 7.79 3.54 -7.44
N GLU A 60 7.99 2.30 -7.88
CA GLU A 60 6.89 1.34 -7.99
C GLU A 60 6.41 0.85 -6.62
N PRO A 61 5.14 0.44 -6.51
CA PRO A 61 4.66 -0.29 -5.36
C PRO A 61 5.56 -1.50 -5.05
N LEU A 62 5.80 -1.75 -3.77
CA LEU A 62 6.61 -2.87 -3.24
C LEU A 62 8.13 -2.76 -3.39
N TRP A 63 8.67 -1.74 -4.08
CA TRP A 63 10.12 -1.52 -4.09
C TRP A 63 10.65 -1.21 -2.68
N GLN A 64 11.75 -1.88 -2.31
CA GLN A 64 12.41 -1.71 -1.01
C GLN A 64 13.57 -0.69 -1.06
N ALA A 65 14.09 -0.39 -2.25
CA ALA A 65 15.13 0.60 -2.47
C ALA A 65 14.92 1.30 -3.82
N CYS A 66 15.38 2.54 -3.93
CA CYS A 66 15.36 3.28 -5.19
C CYS A 66 16.42 2.71 -6.15
N PRO A 67 16.05 2.29 -7.37
CA PRO A 67 17.02 1.74 -8.33
C PRO A 67 17.99 2.79 -8.90
N TYR A 68 17.70 4.09 -8.70
CA TYR A 68 18.49 5.18 -9.27
C TYR A 68 19.55 5.74 -8.30
N CYS A 69 19.24 5.79 -7.00
CA CYS A 69 20.16 6.34 -5.99
C CYS A 69 20.41 5.40 -4.80
N ALA A 70 19.95 4.15 -4.87
CA ALA A 70 20.06 3.14 -3.81
C ALA A 70 19.43 3.50 -2.45
N THR A 71 18.76 4.65 -2.34
CA THR A 71 18.11 5.06 -1.09
C THR A 71 17.03 4.06 -0.70
N PRO A 72 17.06 3.51 0.53
CA PRO A 72 16.04 2.59 1.00
C PRO A 72 14.68 3.29 1.03
N VAL A 73 13.64 2.61 0.56
CA VAL A 73 12.27 3.10 0.64
C VAL A 73 11.80 2.84 2.05
N ALA A 74 11.70 3.90 2.86
CA ALA A 74 11.15 3.79 4.20
C ALA A 74 9.76 3.16 4.11
N LYS A 75 9.64 1.88 4.49
CA LYS A 75 8.34 1.32 4.81
C LYS A 75 7.87 2.12 6.01
N ARG A 76 6.80 2.87 5.79
CA ARG A 76 5.96 3.28 6.90
C ARG A 76 5.33 2.00 7.46
N LEU A 77 6.10 1.28 8.27
CA LEU A 77 5.52 0.39 9.25
C LEU A 77 4.84 1.34 10.23
N GLU A 78 3.59 1.72 9.92
CA GLU A 78 2.62 2.15 10.92
C GLU A 78 2.25 0.93 11.77
N LEU A 79 3.27 0.39 12.45
CA LEU A 79 3.11 -0.10 13.80
C LEU A 79 3.81 0.97 14.64
N ALA A 80 3.25 2.18 14.61
CA ALA A 80 3.36 3.00 15.78
C ALA A 80 2.72 2.17 16.88
N GLU A 81 3.55 1.65 17.77
CA GLU A 81 3.18 1.13 19.07
C GLU A 81 2.46 2.26 19.81
N THR A 82 1.20 2.54 19.46
CA THR A 82 0.28 3.00 20.49
C THR A 82 0.23 1.83 21.44
N ASP A 83 0.90 1.96 22.58
CA ASP A 83 0.84 1.03 23.69
C ASP A 83 -0.61 0.94 24.14
N LEU A 84 -1.36 0.10 23.43
CA LEU A 84 -2.79 -0.08 23.59
C LEU A 84 -3.06 -0.69 24.97
N ASP A 85 -2.08 -1.42 25.51
CA ASP A 85 -2.08 -1.94 26.87
C ASP A 85 -1.95 -0.82 27.91
N ALA A 86 -1.09 0.17 27.70
CA ALA A 86 -1.04 1.37 28.56
C ALA A 86 -2.34 2.18 28.49
N ALA A 87 -2.92 2.32 27.29
CA ALA A 87 -4.21 2.99 27.11
C ALA A 87 -5.34 2.24 27.84
N LEU A 88 -5.42 0.91 27.71
CA LEU A 88 -6.42 0.08 28.40
C LEU A 88 -6.24 0.11 29.93
N THR A 89 -5.00 0.11 30.41
CA THR A 89 -4.70 0.13 31.85
C THR A 89 -5.13 1.45 32.50
N ALA A 90 -4.94 2.58 31.81
CA ALA A 90 -5.41 3.90 32.27
C ALA A 90 -6.95 3.96 32.38
N GLU A 91 -7.66 3.43 31.39
CA GLU A 91 -9.12 3.36 31.39
C GLU A 91 -9.66 2.46 32.52
N ALA A 92 -9.03 1.30 32.76
CA ALA A 92 -9.43 0.38 33.84
C ALA A 92 -9.22 0.97 35.25
N ALA A 93 -8.15 1.76 35.44
CA ALA A 93 -7.89 2.48 36.68
C ALA A 93 -8.97 3.55 36.98
N LEU A 94 -9.41 4.28 35.95
CA LEU A 94 -10.51 5.25 36.05
C LEU A 94 -11.85 4.57 36.36
N ALA A 95 -12.13 3.42 35.74
CA ALA A 95 -13.37 2.66 35.93
C ALA A 95 -13.49 2.00 37.32
N THR A 96 -12.37 1.74 37.99
CA THR A 96 -12.34 1.14 39.34
C THR A 96 -12.44 2.20 40.46
N GLY A 97 -11.98 3.42 40.21
CA GLY A 97 -12.10 4.55 41.15
C GLY A 97 -13.52 5.02 41.48
N ASN A 98 -14.52 4.71 40.63
CA ASN A 98 -15.91 5.14 40.83
C ASN A 98 -16.76 4.17 41.69
N ARG A 99 -16.21 3.04 42.15
CA ARG A 99 -16.95 2.05 42.96
C ARG A 99 -16.84 2.25 44.48
N GLY A 100 -16.00 3.17 44.96
CA GLY A 100 -15.73 3.38 46.39
C GLY A 100 -16.59 4.42 47.11
N SER A 101 -17.33 5.29 46.40
CA SER A 101 -17.88 6.52 47.02
C SER A 101 -19.34 6.41 47.50
N ARG A 102 -19.98 5.23 47.45
CA ARG A 102 -21.42 5.08 47.77
C ARG A 102 -21.78 4.28 49.03
N ALA A 103 -20.82 3.97 49.90
CA ALA A 103 -21.07 3.20 51.12
C ALA A 103 -20.57 3.90 52.39
N ARG A 104 -21.28 4.94 52.84
CA ARG A 104 -21.56 5.24 54.26
C ARG A 104 -22.32 6.56 54.39
N ARG A 105 -23.62 6.44 54.68
CA ARG A 105 -24.34 7.26 55.67
C ARG A 105 -25.72 6.65 55.87
N VAL A 106 -25.78 5.65 56.75
CA VAL A 106 -27.00 5.25 57.44
C VAL A 106 -26.65 5.18 58.92
N GLY A 107 -27.33 6.00 59.74
CA GLY A 107 -27.51 5.73 61.17
C GLY A 107 -27.03 6.79 62.16
N ALA A 108 -27.97 7.19 63.02
CA ALA A 108 -27.84 7.73 64.40
C ALA A 108 -27.38 9.19 64.54
N SER A 109 -27.99 10.06 65.36
CA SER A 109 -29.10 9.98 66.33
C SER A 109 -29.60 11.40 66.61
#